data_AF-A0A258Y8V4-F1
#
_entry.id   AF-A0A258Y8V4-F1
#
_cell.length_a   1.000
_cell.length_b   1.000
_cell.length_c   1.000
_cell.angle_alpha   90.00
_cell.angle_beta   90.00
_cell.angle_gamma   90.00
#
_symmetry.space_group_name_H-M   'P 1'
#
loop_
_entity.id
_entity.type
_entity.pdbx_description
1 polymer ?
#
loop_
_entity_poly.entity_id
_entity_poly.type
_entity_poly.pdbx_seq_one_letter_code
_entity_poly.pdbx_strand_id
1 'polypeptide(L)'
;MMHRINNGGFRKCLLGFLLILCSNYSSAAVPKDTVRVLFVGNSYVYYNNLIQMIGLITDSIDTKIICKKSVFGGSTLGDHWNGRKGLKSRQIIANGKFDIVVIQDNSMWPIDHKDSVLYFGELFCKEIKQKGARPFLYNTWARQKTPETQNAINLVYQELGKAQGATVVPVGSCWSKALEIKKDADLFNIDGSHPSAMGSFLIALSFIKQITGKLPENYPTVYNYVDKDGESFRIMQLSVA
;
A
#
# COMPACT_ATOMS: atom_id res chain seq x y z
N MET A 1 -73.61 52.74 21.78
CA MET A 1 -72.64 53.85 21.70
C MET A 1 -71.53 53.37 20.78
N MET A 2 -71.39 54.01 19.59
CA MET A 2 -70.22 54.11 18.67
C MET A 2 -69.27 52.89 18.56
N HIS A 3 -68.92 52.30 17.41
CA HIS A 3 -68.72 52.87 16.06
C HIS A 3 -68.71 51.74 14.99
N ARG A 4 -69.26 52.06 13.80
CA ARG A 4 -69.10 51.35 12.51
C ARG A 4 -67.68 51.53 11.95
N ILE A 5 -67.24 50.61 11.07
CA ILE A 5 -66.80 50.75 9.65
C ILE A 5 -66.27 49.36 9.21
N ASN A 6 -66.89 48.56 8.34
CA ASN A 6 -67.16 48.57 6.89
C ASN A 6 -66.00 48.14 5.95
N ASN A 7 -66.25 47.01 5.27
CA ASN A 7 -66.02 46.65 3.86
C ASN A 7 -64.65 46.27 3.24
N GLY A 8 -64.73 45.20 2.42
CA GLY A 8 -63.88 44.90 1.25
C GLY A 8 -62.81 43.85 1.53
N GLY A 9 -62.69 42.69 0.88
CA GLY A 9 -62.96 42.36 -0.52
C GLY A 9 -61.62 42.08 -1.23
N PHE A 10 -61.54 40.91 -1.90
CA PHE A 10 -60.55 40.50 -2.92
C PHE A 10 -59.20 39.86 -2.53
N ARG A 11 -59.09 38.57 -2.91
CA ARG A 11 -57.87 37.80 -3.22
C ARG A 11 -56.99 38.50 -4.27
N LYS A 12 -55.66 38.59 -4.03
CA LYS A 12 -54.52 38.44 -4.99
C LYS A 12 -53.26 38.08 -4.17
N CYS A 13 -52.70 36.87 -4.30
CA CYS A 13 -51.48 36.56 -5.09
C CYS A 13 -50.39 37.63 -5.04
N LEU A 14 -49.19 37.31 -4.51
CA LEU A 14 -47.97 37.07 -5.29
C LEU A 14 -46.68 37.32 -4.45
N LEU A 15 -45.73 36.39 -4.55
CA LEU A 15 -44.27 36.56 -4.44
C LEU A 15 -43.64 36.97 -3.08
N GLY A 16 -43.13 35.96 -2.37
CA GLY A 16 -42.06 36.09 -1.37
C GLY A 16 -40.97 35.04 -1.65
N PHE A 17 -40.36 35.14 -2.84
CA PHE A 17 -39.27 34.29 -3.29
C PHE A 17 -37.97 34.78 -2.62
N LEU A 18 -37.51 34.11 -1.57
CA LEU A 18 -36.10 34.12 -1.22
C LEU A 18 -35.67 32.67 -0.95
N LEU A 19 -35.62 31.91 -2.05
CA LEU A 19 -34.85 30.67 -2.14
C LEU A 19 -33.40 31.03 -1.83
N ILE A 20 -33.01 30.81 -0.57
CA ILE A 20 -31.61 30.62 -0.22
C ILE A 20 -31.21 29.36 -0.98
N LEU A 21 -30.55 29.57 -2.11
CA LEU A 21 -29.80 28.56 -2.85
C LEU A 21 -28.77 28.01 -1.87
N CYS A 22 -29.15 26.96 -1.14
CA CYS A 22 -28.21 25.97 -0.64
C CYS A 22 -27.45 25.48 -1.87
N SER A 23 -26.31 26.12 -2.10
CA SER A 23 -25.27 25.63 -2.97
C SER A 23 -24.76 24.37 -2.27
N ASN A 24 -25.48 23.26 -2.46
CA ASN A 24 -24.95 21.96 -2.21
C ASN A 24 -23.78 21.81 -3.18
N TYR A 25 -22.60 22.24 -2.73
CA TYR A 25 -21.35 21.68 -3.23
C TYR A 25 -21.34 20.23 -2.75
N SER A 26 -22.18 19.40 -3.37
CA SER A 26 -21.91 17.98 -3.46
C SER A 26 -20.64 17.92 -4.28
N SER A 27 -19.49 17.90 -3.59
CA SER A 27 -18.28 17.39 -4.18
C SER A 27 -18.61 15.94 -4.50
N ALA A 28 -19.07 15.71 -5.74
CA ALA A 28 -19.20 14.37 -6.26
C ALA A 28 -17.77 13.82 -6.23
N ALA A 29 -17.48 12.98 -5.22
CA ALA A 29 -16.19 12.35 -5.11
C ALA A 29 -15.90 11.69 -6.46
N VAL A 30 -14.81 12.13 -7.11
CA VAL A 30 -14.38 11.54 -8.38
C VAL A 30 -14.28 10.03 -8.14
N PRO A 31 -14.92 9.19 -8.98
CA PRO A 31 -14.86 7.75 -8.82
C PRO A 31 -13.40 7.31 -8.71
N LYS A 32 -13.08 6.64 -7.60
CA LYS A 32 -11.72 6.23 -7.28
C LYS A 32 -11.40 4.91 -7.95
N ASP A 33 -10.39 4.90 -8.82
CA ASP A 33 -9.88 3.65 -9.38
C ASP A 33 -9.42 2.75 -8.24
N THR A 34 -9.71 1.45 -8.32
CA THR A 34 -9.35 0.50 -7.26
C THR A 34 -8.41 -0.56 -7.80
N VAL A 35 -7.24 -0.69 -7.16
CA VAL A 35 -6.25 -1.73 -7.45
C VAL A 35 -6.17 -2.71 -6.28
N ARG A 36 -6.41 -3.98 -6.57
CA ARG A 36 -6.40 -5.08 -5.59
C ARG A 36 -5.05 -5.77 -5.61
N VAL A 37 -4.33 -5.71 -4.49
CA VAL A 37 -2.94 -6.18 -4.40
C VAL A 37 -2.83 -7.29 -3.37
N LEU A 38 -2.22 -8.42 -3.74
CA LEU A 38 -1.78 -9.44 -2.78
C LEU A 38 -0.29 -9.30 -2.53
N PHE A 39 0.12 -9.25 -1.27
CA PHE A 39 1.52 -9.39 -0.87
C PHE A 39 1.79 -10.81 -0.37
N VAL A 40 2.69 -11.53 -1.04
CA VAL A 40 3.23 -12.82 -0.60
C VAL A 40 4.65 -12.59 -0.11
N GLY A 41 4.88 -12.85 1.17
CA GLY A 41 6.18 -12.54 1.77
C GLY A 41 6.23 -12.89 3.25
N ASN A 42 6.97 -12.12 4.03
CA ASN A 42 7.25 -12.46 5.43
C ASN A 42 7.12 -11.24 6.35
N SER A 43 7.98 -11.15 7.36
CA SER A 43 8.03 -10.04 8.31
C SER A 43 8.23 -8.69 7.64
N TYR A 44 8.90 -8.64 6.49
CA TYR A 44 9.07 -7.40 5.73
C TYR A 44 7.76 -6.87 5.13
N VAL A 45 6.68 -7.66 5.18
CA VAL A 45 5.33 -7.26 4.77
C VAL A 45 4.42 -7.01 5.98
N TYR A 46 4.51 -7.77 7.08
CA TYR A 46 3.60 -7.57 8.21
C TYR A 46 4.06 -6.56 9.26
N TYR A 47 5.35 -6.23 9.31
CA TYR A 47 5.85 -5.22 10.24
C TYR A 47 5.17 -3.89 10.01
N ASN A 48 4.89 -3.20 11.12
CA ASN A 48 4.29 -1.86 11.16
C ASN A 48 3.03 -1.70 10.30
N ASN A 49 2.24 -2.77 10.13
CA ASN A 49 0.98 -2.75 9.39
C ASN A 49 1.11 -2.20 7.95
N LEU A 50 2.24 -2.49 7.28
CA LEU A 50 2.58 -1.92 5.96
C LEU A 50 1.40 -1.90 4.98
N ILE A 51 0.70 -3.02 4.81
CA ILE A 51 -0.35 -3.11 3.80
C ILE A 51 -1.59 -2.27 4.15
N GLN A 52 -1.90 -2.10 5.44
CA GLN A 52 -2.96 -1.22 5.91
C GLN A 52 -2.58 0.24 5.69
N MET A 53 -1.32 0.59 5.95
CA MET A 53 -0.79 1.92 5.67
C MET A 53 -0.87 2.27 4.19
N ILE A 54 -0.54 1.36 3.27
CA ILE A 54 -0.73 1.58 1.83
C ILE A 54 -2.20 1.93 1.54
N GLY A 55 -3.13 1.20 2.14
CA GLY A 55 -4.56 1.49 2.05
C GLY A 55 -4.90 2.90 2.55
N LEU A 56 -4.45 3.28 3.74
CA LEU A 56 -4.75 4.59 4.34
C LEU A 56 -4.11 5.76 3.60
N ILE A 57 -2.84 5.65 3.21
CA ILE A 57 -2.17 6.71 2.41
C ILE A 57 -2.90 6.89 1.08
N THR A 58 -3.37 5.80 0.47
CA THR A 58 -4.08 5.92 -0.79
C THR A 58 -5.50 6.45 -0.65
N ASP A 59 -6.04 6.68 0.56
CA ASP A 59 -7.35 7.32 0.73
C ASP A 59 -7.37 8.78 0.25
N SER A 60 -6.23 9.47 0.23
CA SER A 60 -6.13 10.87 -0.20
C SER A 60 -5.82 11.08 -1.69
N ILE A 61 -5.74 10.01 -2.50
CA ILE A 61 -5.45 10.12 -3.96
C ILE A 61 -6.52 9.45 -4.83
N ASP A 62 -6.46 9.65 -6.15
CA ASP A 62 -7.48 9.17 -7.11
C ASP A 62 -7.52 7.65 -7.30
N THR A 63 -6.51 6.91 -6.81
CA THR A 63 -6.42 5.46 -6.94
C THR A 63 -6.30 4.81 -5.56
N LYS A 64 -7.32 4.05 -5.15
CA LYS A 64 -7.32 3.23 -3.93
C LYS A 64 -6.52 1.96 -4.17
N ILE A 65 -5.61 1.65 -3.25
CA ILE A 65 -4.99 0.34 -3.20
C ILE A 65 -5.62 -0.46 -2.07
N ILE A 66 -6.20 -1.62 -2.40
CA ILE A 66 -6.76 -2.57 -1.44
C ILE A 66 -5.84 -3.77 -1.34
N CYS A 67 -5.22 -3.93 -0.18
CA CYS A 67 -4.22 -4.97 0.02
C CYS A 67 -4.77 -6.19 0.77
N LYS A 68 -4.25 -7.37 0.41
CA LYS A 68 -4.25 -8.58 1.24
C LYS A 68 -2.81 -9.07 1.40
N LYS A 69 -2.57 -9.94 2.39
CA LYS A 69 -1.26 -10.57 2.59
C LYS A 69 -1.35 -12.07 2.86
N SER A 70 -0.35 -12.81 2.41
CA SER A 70 -0.07 -14.20 2.79
C SER A 70 1.37 -14.23 3.32
N VAL A 71 1.53 -14.34 4.64
CA VAL A 71 2.81 -14.10 5.29
C VAL A 71 3.10 -15.08 6.42
N PHE A 72 4.38 -15.39 6.61
CA PHE A 72 4.89 -16.06 7.80
C PHE A 72 6.30 -15.53 8.12
N GLY A 73 6.66 -15.45 9.40
CA GLY A 73 7.99 -14.96 9.81
C GLY A 73 9.14 -15.73 9.15
N GLY A 74 10.02 -15.01 8.46
CA GLY A 74 11.17 -15.59 7.77
C GLY A 74 10.86 -16.60 6.65
N SER A 75 9.64 -16.64 6.10
CA SER A 75 9.35 -17.50 4.94
C SER A 75 10.13 -17.08 3.69
N THR A 76 10.56 -18.07 2.91
CA THR A 76 11.13 -17.92 1.57
C THR A 76 10.07 -18.10 0.50
N LEU A 77 10.36 -17.76 -0.77
CA LEU A 77 9.43 -18.09 -1.87
C LEU A 77 9.20 -19.61 -1.97
N GLY A 78 10.22 -20.41 -1.70
CA GLY A 78 10.09 -21.86 -1.64
C GLY A 78 9.13 -22.35 -0.56
N ASP A 79 9.09 -21.69 0.60
CA ASP A 79 8.11 -22.00 1.64
C ASP A 79 6.68 -21.69 1.18
N HIS A 80 6.46 -20.54 0.56
CA HIS A 80 5.16 -20.15 0.00
C HIS A 80 4.68 -21.09 -1.10
N TRP A 81 5.59 -21.50 -2.01
CA TRP A 81 5.26 -22.37 -3.13
C TRP A 81 4.81 -23.76 -2.66
N ASN A 82 5.54 -24.29 -1.67
CA ASN A 82 5.30 -25.65 -1.14
C ASN A 82 4.29 -25.69 0.00
N GLY A 83 3.69 -24.56 0.38
CA GLY A 83 2.71 -24.48 1.46
C GLY A 83 3.27 -24.82 2.85
N ARG A 84 4.58 -24.65 3.05
CA ARG A 84 5.21 -24.89 4.35
C ARG A 84 4.73 -23.86 5.35
N LYS A 85 4.86 -24.15 6.65
CA LYS A 85 4.45 -23.24 7.73
C LYS A 85 2.95 -22.87 7.67
N GLY A 86 2.14 -23.73 7.05
CA GLY A 86 0.70 -23.52 6.85
C GLY A 86 0.35 -22.47 5.80
N LEU A 87 1.32 -22.03 4.98
CA LEU A 87 1.12 -21.02 3.96
C LEU A 87 0.18 -21.53 2.86
N LYS A 88 -0.80 -20.71 2.49
CA LYS A 88 -1.80 -21.00 1.43
C LYS A 88 -1.66 -20.05 0.24
N SER A 89 -0.47 -19.54 -0.02
CA SER A 89 -0.25 -18.43 -0.96
C SER A 89 -0.75 -18.73 -2.37
N ARG A 90 -0.45 -19.92 -2.89
CA ARG A 90 -0.95 -20.38 -4.20
C ARG A 90 -2.48 -20.49 -4.25
N GLN A 91 -3.11 -21.02 -3.20
CA GLN A 91 -4.57 -21.09 -3.10
C GLN A 91 -5.20 -19.68 -3.07
N ILE A 92 -4.58 -18.73 -2.36
CA ILE A 92 -5.05 -17.34 -2.31
C ILE A 92 -4.91 -16.68 -3.69
N ILE A 93 -3.79 -16.89 -4.40
CA ILE A 93 -3.61 -16.40 -5.78
C ILE A 93 -4.67 -17.01 -6.71
N ALA A 94 -4.88 -18.33 -6.64
CA ALA A 94 -5.79 -19.05 -7.52
C ALA A 94 -7.27 -18.66 -7.36
N ASN A 95 -7.69 -18.33 -6.14
CA ASN A 95 -9.08 -18.01 -5.80
C ASN A 95 -9.34 -16.49 -5.71
N GLY A 96 -8.29 -15.68 -5.72
CA GLY A 96 -8.40 -14.23 -5.58
C GLY A 96 -8.62 -13.53 -6.91
N LYS A 97 -9.32 -12.39 -6.85
CA LYS A 97 -9.34 -11.40 -7.95
C LYS A 97 -8.37 -10.28 -7.57
N PHE A 98 -7.12 -10.42 -8.01
CA PHE A 98 -6.06 -9.44 -7.78
C PHE A 98 -5.61 -8.88 -9.13
N ASP A 99 -5.35 -7.58 -9.17
CA ASP A 99 -4.76 -6.91 -10.33
C ASP A 99 -3.24 -7.07 -10.29
N ILE A 100 -2.68 -7.10 -9.07
CA ILE A 100 -1.25 -7.22 -8.80
C ILE A 100 -1.02 -8.27 -7.71
N VAL A 101 0.00 -9.11 -7.92
CA VAL A 101 0.55 -9.95 -6.86
C VAL A 101 2.02 -9.58 -6.68
N VAL A 102 2.35 -9.09 -5.50
CA VAL A 102 3.70 -8.77 -5.05
C VAL A 102 4.30 -10.00 -4.39
N ILE A 103 5.50 -10.39 -4.80
CA ILE A 103 6.26 -11.48 -4.20
C ILE A 103 7.64 -11.00 -3.74
N GLN A 104 8.12 -11.53 -2.62
CA GLN A 104 9.47 -11.29 -2.10
C GLN A 104 10.01 -12.51 -1.37
N ASP A 105 11.32 -12.73 -1.50
CA ASP A 105 12.02 -13.79 -0.76
C ASP A 105 12.59 -13.26 0.58
N ASN A 106 13.11 -14.15 1.42
CA ASN A 106 13.66 -13.80 2.72
C ASN A 106 14.86 -12.85 2.59
N SER A 107 14.86 -11.72 3.32
CA SER A 107 16.01 -10.83 3.59
C SER A 107 17.22 -10.97 2.63
N MET A 108 18.23 -11.78 3.00
CA MET A 108 19.50 -11.96 2.26
C MET A 108 19.51 -13.16 1.31
N TRP A 109 18.41 -13.91 1.22
CA TRP A 109 18.24 -15.09 0.35
C TRP A 109 18.58 -14.84 -1.12
N PRO A 110 18.32 -13.65 -1.72
CA PRO A 110 18.77 -13.33 -3.06
C PRO A 110 20.29 -13.48 -3.25
N ILE A 111 21.09 -13.21 -2.22
CA ILE A 111 22.56 -13.35 -2.28
C ILE A 111 22.95 -14.81 -2.05
N ASP A 112 22.48 -15.40 -0.95
CA ASP A 112 22.94 -16.71 -0.48
C ASP A 112 22.36 -17.87 -1.30
N HIS A 113 21.21 -17.67 -1.94
CA HIS A 113 20.40 -18.70 -2.58
C HIS A 113 19.74 -18.18 -3.87
N LYS A 114 20.49 -17.44 -4.68
CA LYS A 114 20.03 -16.86 -5.96
C LYS A 114 19.20 -17.83 -6.80
N ASP A 115 19.69 -19.04 -7.03
CA ASP A 115 19.01 -20.04 -7.87
C ASP A 115 17.61 -20.40 -7.34
N SER A 116 17.46 -20.48 -6.01
CA SER A 116 16.16 -20.70 -5.37
C SER A 116 15.21 -19.51 -5.61
N VAL A 117 15.70 -18.28 -5.49
CA VAL A 117 14.90 -17.07 -5.74
C VAL A 117 14.43 -17.03 -7.19
N LEU A 118 15.32 -17.30 -8.14
CA LEU A 118 14.98 -17.31 -9.56
C LEU A 118 13.96 -18.41 -9.89
N TYR A 119 14.20 -19.64 -9.41
CA TYR A 119 13.33 -20.77 -9.68
C TYR A 119 11.91 -20.57 -9.13
N PHE A 120 11.76 -20.27 -7.83
CA PHE A 120 10.43 -20.07 -7.26
C PHE A 120 9.79 -18.75 -7.71
N GLY A 121 10.61 -17.72 -7.97
CA GLY A 121 10.16 -16.47 -8.57
C GLY A 121 9.52 -16.67 -9.94
N GLU A 122 10.14 -17.46 -10.81
CA GLU A 122 9.57 -17.84 -12.12
C GLU A 122 8.24 -18.58 -11.96
N LEU A 123 8.19 -19.58 -11.10
CA LEU A 123 6.99 -20.37 -10.86
C LEU A 123 5.81 -19.50 -10.40
N PHE A 124 6.05 -18.58 -9.46
CA PHE A 124 5.04 -17.61 -9.03
C PHE A 124 4.66 -16.65 -10.15
N CYS A 125 5.62 -16.07 -10.88
CA CYS A 125 5.32 -15.14 -11.97
C CYS A 125 4.42 -15.79 -13.03
N LYS A 126 4.66 -17.06 -13.36
CA LYS A 126 3.83 -17.85 -14.27
C LYS A 126 2.42 -18.05 -13.70
N GLU A 127 2.28 -18.49 -12.45
CA GLU A 127 0.97 -18.69 -11.81
C GLU A 127 0.16 -17.39 -11.71
N ILE A 128 0.81 -16.28 -11.36
CA ILE A 128 0.21 -14.95 -11.26
C ILE A 128 -0.35 -14.50 -12.61
N LYS A 129 0.44 -14.61 -13.68
CA LYS A 129 0.01 -14.24 -15.04
C LYS A 129 -1.11 -15.14 -15.55
N GLN A 130 -1.07 -16.44 -15.26
CA GLN A 130 -2.15 -17.37 -15.62
C GLN A 130 -3.49 -17.01 -14.97
N LYS A 131 -3.47 -16.27 -13.85
CA LYS A 131 -4.67 -15.74 -13.18
C LYS A 131 -5.03 -14.32 -13.61
N GLY A 132 -4.37 -13.77 -14.63
CA GLY A 132 -4.64 -12.44 -15.18
C GLY A 132 -4.08 -11.28 -14.34
N ALA A 133 -3.32 -11.58 -13.28
CA ALA A 133 -2.69 -10.58 -12.44
C ALA A 133 -1.28 -10.24 -12.95
N ARG A 134 -0.77 -9.06 -12.59
CA ARG A 134 0.60 -8.66 -12.91
C ARG A 134 1.56 -9.03 -11.77
N PRO A 135 2.68 -9.72 -12.05
CA PRO A 135 3.68 -10.02 -11.04
C PRO A 135 4.53 -8.79 -10.73
N PHE A 136 4.61 -8.46 -9.45
CA PHE A 136 5.46 -7.41 -8.90
C PHE A 136 6.51 -8.07 -7.99
N LEU A 137 7.76 -7.65 -8.12
CA LEU A 137 8.87 -8.13 -7.31
C LEU A 137 9.23 -7.05 -6.30
N TYR A 138 9.15 -7.39 -5.02
CA TYR A 138 9.54 -6.50 -3.94
C TYR A 138 11.04 -6.64 -3.70
N ASN A 139 11.82 -5.82 -4.41
CA ASN A 139 13.27 -5.75 -4.25
C ASN A 139 13.61 -5.08 -2.90
N THR A 140 14.00 -5.90 -1.93
CA THR A 140 14.23 -5.52 -0.53
C THR A 140 15.55 -4.78 -0.33
N TRP A 141 15.79 -4.36 0.92
CA TRP A 141 17.00 -3.63 1.32
C TRP A 141 18.05 -4.55 1.95
N ALA A 142 19.32 -4.13 1.85
CA ALA A 142 20.45 -4.67 2.58
C ALA A 142 20.30 -4.42 4.10
N ARG A 143 20.81 -5.34 4.91
CA ARG A 143 20.86 -5.16 6.37
C ARG A 143 21.76 -3.97 6.72
N GLN A 144 21.45 -3.32 7.84
CA GLN A 144 22.13 -2.11 8.30
C GLN A 144 23.65 -2.28 8.44
N LYS A 145 24.11 -3.48 8.81
CA LYS A 145 25.53 -3.79 8.99
C LYS A 145 26.28 -4.10 7.70
N THR A 146 25.56 -4.36 6.61
CA THR A 146 26.15 -4.79 5.32
C THR A 146 25.55 -3.99 4.15
N PRO A 147 25.54 -2.64 4.20
CA PRO A 147 24.92 -1.80 3.18
C PRO A 147 25.50 -2.02 1.77
N GLU A 148 26.77 -2.44 1.67
CA GLU A 148 27.47 -2.76 0.43
C GLU A 148 26.80 -3.89 -0.38
N THR A 149 25.99 -4.72 0.27
CA THR A 149 25.31 -5.85 -0.36
C THR A 149 24.09 -5.46 -1.20
N GLN A 150 23.64 -4.20 -1.14
CA GLN A 150 22.42 -3.77 -1.82
C GLN A 150 22.45 -4.03 -3.33
N ASN A 151 23.60 -3.81 -3.98
CA ASN A 151 23.71 -4.02 -5.41
C ASN A 151 23.53 -5.50 -5.80
N ALA A 152 24.04 -6.43 -4.99
CA ALA A 152 23.87 -7.86 -5.22
C ALA A 152 22.39 -8.27 -5.14
N ILE A 153 21.65 -7.75 -4.15
CA ILE A 153 20.19 -7.97 -4.02
C ILE A 153 19.46 -7.42 -5.25
N ASN A 154 19.79 -6.19 -5.67
CA ASN A 154 19.18 -5.54 -6.83
C ASN A 154 19.33 -6.38 -8.10
N LEU A 155 20.54 -6.87 -8.36
CA LEU A 155 20.85 -7.64 -9.57
C LEU A 155 19.98 -8.90 -9.69
N VAL A 156 19.73 -9.60 -8.59
CA VAL A 156 18.91 -10.83 -8.60
C VAL A 156 17.45 -10.52 -8.89
N TYR A 157 16.88 -9.49 -8.26
CA TYR A 157 15.50 -9.08 -8.56
C TYR A 157 15.36 -8.47 -9.96
N GLN A 158 16.37 -7.75 -10.46
CA GLN A 158 16.40 -7.23 -11.84
C GLN A 158 16.47 -8.37 -12.86
N GLU A 159 17.29 -9.39 -12.60
CA GLU A 159 17.39 -10.58 -13.44
C GLU A 159 16.05 -11.31 -13.52
N LEU A 160 15.43 -11.60 -12.37
CA LEU A 160 14.10 -12.21 -12.31
C LEU A 160 13.05 -11.34 -13.01
N GLY A 161 13.06 -10.03 -12.74
CA GLY A 161 12.13 -9.06 -13.32
C GLY A 161 12.22 -9.02 -14.84
N LYS A 162 13.43 -8.99 -15.38
CA LYS A 162 13.69 -9.02 -16.82
C LYS A 162 13.25 -10.36 -17.44
N ALA A 163 13.68 -11.48 -16.85
CA ALA A 163 13.36 -12.81 -17.35
C ALA A 163 11.85 -13.08 -17.38
N GLN A 164 11.13 -12.60 -16.37
CA GLN A 164 9.71 -12.86 -16.20
C GLN A 164 8.82 -11.70 -16.62
N GLY A 165 9.34 -10.62 -17.19
CA GLY A 165 8.56 -9.42 -17.51
C GLY A 165 7.74 -8.93 -16.31
N ALA A 166 8.31 -9.01 -15.11
CA ALA A 166 7.69 -8.61 -13.86
C ALA A 166 8.18 -7.21 -13.44
N THR A 167 7.31 -6.43 -12.80
CA THR A 167 7.68 -5.10 -12.34
C THR A 167 8.51 -5.20 -11.06
N VAL A 168 9.74 -4.68 -11.07
CA VAL A 168 10.57 -4.59 -9.85
C VAL A 168 10.26 -3.29 -9.12
N VAL A 169 9.75 -3.38 -7.89
CA VAL A 169 9.59 -2.22 -7.00
C VAL A 169 10.92 -1.99 -6.29
N PRO A 170 11.63 -0.87 -6.54
CA PRO A 170 13.04 -0.71 -6.17
C PRO A 170 13.22 -0.22 -4.72
N VAL A 171 12.58 -0.89 -3.75
CA VAL A 171 12.59 -0.45 -2.35
C VAL A 171 14.00 -0.36 -1.80
N GLY A 172 14.85 -1.37 -2.04
CA GLY A 172 16.24 -1.34 -1.61
C GLY A 172 17.04 -0.15 -2.13
N SER A 173 16.82 0.25 -3.39
CA SER A 173 17.46 1.44 -3.96
C SER A 173 16.95 2.73 -3.32
N CYS A 174 15.63 2.85 -3.09
CA CYS A 174 15.04 3.98 -2.35
C CYS A 174 15.60 4.07 -0.92
N TRP A 175 15.76 2.92 -0.27
CA TRP A 175 16.29 2.78 1.08
C TRP A 175 17.73 3.27 1.18
N SER A 176 18.63 2.75 0.32
CA SER A 176 20.01 3.22 0.25
C SER A 176 20.09 4.71 -0.06
N LYS A 177 19.25 5.21 -0.97
CA LYS A 177 19.23 6.63 -1.31
C LYS A 177 18.80 7.52 -0.15
N ALA A 178 17.82 7.08 0.65
CA ALA A 178 17.40 7.80 1.85
C ALA A 178 18.56 7.91 2.86
N LEU A 179 19.33 6.84 3.06
CA LEU A 179 20.50 6.84 3.95
C LEU A 179 21.67 7.68 3.40
N GLU A 180 21.84 7.76 2.08
CA GLU A 180 22.80 8.70 1.47
C GLU A 180 22.46 10.16 1.77
N ILE A 181 21.17 10.50 1.70
CA ILE A 181 20.67 11.86 1.94
C ILE A 181 20.71 12.21 3.44
N LYS A 182 20.26 11.29 4.30
CA LYS A 182 20.23 11.44 5.75
C LYS A 182 20.79 10.19 6.41
N LYS A 183 22.07 10.24 6.79
CA LYS A 183 22.83 9.08 7.32
C LYS A 183 22.22 8.48 8.59
N ASP A 184 21.55 9.29 9.39
CA ASP A 184 20.88 8.92 10.63
C ASP A 184 19.37 8.72 10.46
N ALA A 185 18.87 8.56 9.23
CA ALA A 185 17.47 8.26 8.99
C ALA A 185 17.07 6.97 9.73
N ASP A 186 16.04 7.07 10.56
CA ASP A 186 15.46 5.95 11.31
C ASP A 186 14.70 5.04 10.35
N LEU A 187 15.40 4.20 9.58
CA LEU A 187 14.75 3.23 8.69
C LEU A 187 14.73 1.82 9.28
N PHE A 188 15.63 1.52 10.21
CA PHE A 188 15.79 0.17 10.76
C PHE A 188 15.21 0.06 12.16
N ASN A 189 14.64 -1.10 12.46
CA ASN A 189 14.48 -1.56 13.83
C ASN A 189 15.87 -1.79 14.47
N ILE A 190 15.93 -1.90 15.81
CA ILE A 190 17.17 -2.14 16.55
C ILE A 190 17.91 -3.41 16.13
N ASP A 191 17.22 -4.37 15.52
CA ASP A 191 17.85 -5.57 14.95
C ASP A 191 18.65 -5.33 13.66
N GLY A 192 18.57 -4.14 13.07
CA GLY A 192 19.28 -3.75 11.85
C GLY A 192 18.80 -4.48 10.59
N SER A 193 17.64 -5.16 10.65
CA SER A 193 17.06 -5.91 9.53
C SER A 193 15.62 -5.47 9.24
N HIS A 194 14.74 -5.52 10.24
CA HIS A 194 13.33 -5.15 10.07
C HIS A 194 13.18 -3.64 9.93
N PRO A 195 12.08 -3.17 9.30
CA PRO A 195 11.88 -1.74 9.15
C PRO A 195 11.40 -1.11 10.47
N SER A 196 11.84 0.11 10.73
CA SER A 196 11.17 1.02 11.68
C SER A 196 9.80 1.45 11.10
N ALA A 197 9.05 2.28 11.85
CA ALA A 197 7.82 2.88 11.33
C ALA A 197 8.11 3.74 10.08
N MET A 198 9.16 4.56 10.12
CA MET A 198 9.57 5.40 8.98
C MET A 198 10.13 4.56 7.81
N GLY A 199 10.87 3.49 8.08
CA GLY A 199 11.26 2.52 7.05
C GLY A 199 10.06 1.89 6.35
N SER A 200 9.02 1.54 7.12
CA SER A 200 7.77 1.00 6.57
C SER A 200 7.02 2.04 5.75
N PHE A 201 7.06 3.31 6.16
CA PHE A 201 6.47 4.40 5.41
C PHE A 201 7.15 4.57 4.04
N LEU A 202 8.48 4.55 3.99
CA LEU A 202 9.25 4.58 2.73
C LEU A 202 8.89 3.41 1.81
N ILE A 203 8.71 2.21 2.37
CA ILE A 203 8.24 1.04 1.63
C ILE A 203 6.86 1.31 1.03
N ALA A 204 5.89 1.80 1.82
CA ALA A 204 4.55 2.09 1.33
C ALA A 204 4.57 3.12 0.19
N LEU A 205 5.33 4.21 0.34
CA LEU A 205 5.48 5.22 -0.71
C LEU A 205 6.08 4.63 -1.99
N SER A 206 7.05 3.74 -1.87
CA SER A 206 7.66 3.06 -3.03
C SER A 206 6.62 2.24 -3.82
N PHE A 207 5.76 1.48 -3.12
CA PHE A 207 4.67 0.74 -3.77
C PHE A 207 3.61 1.66 -4.35
N ILE A 208 3.18 2.67 -3.61
CA ILE A 208 2.15 3.61 -4.08
C ILE A 208 2.63 4.30 -5.35
N LYS A 209 3.83 4.88 -5.35
CA LYS A 209 4.42 5.53 -6.51
C LYS A 209 4.53 4.57 -7.70
N GLN A 210 4.95 3.33 -7.45
CA GLN A 210 5.11 2.33 -8.52
C GLN A 210 3.78 1.86 -9.12
N ILE A 211 2.71 1.80 -8.32
CA ILE A 211 1.40 1.30 -8.74
C ILE A 211 0.57 2.41 -9.39
N THR A 212 0.55 3.61 -8.80
CA THR A 212 -0.33 4.71 -9.22
C THR A 212 0.38 5.76 -10.07
N GLY A 213 1.72 5.75 -10.08
CA GLY A 213 2.52 6.82 -10.69
C GLY A 213 2.53 8.12 -9.89
N LYS A 214 1.75 8.23 -8.80
CA LYS A 214 1.58 9.44 -7.99
C LYS A 214 1.89 9.17 -6.52
N LEU A 215 2.15 10.25 -5.80
CA LEU A 215 2.20 10.27 -4.34
C LEU A 215 1.27 11.38 -3.85
N PRO A 216 0.70 11.26 -2.64
CA PRO A 216 0.01 12.39 -2.01
C PRO A 216 0.92 13.60 -1.89
N GLU A 217 0.35 14.80 -2.04
CA GLU A 217 1.09 16.05 -1.83
C GLU A 217 1.41 16.30 -0.36
N ASN A 218 0.56 15.80 0.53
CA ASN A 218 0.65 15.97 1.97
C ASN A 218 0.51 14.62 2.69
N TYR A 219 1.24 14.47 3.79
CA TYR A 219 1.22 13.26 4.62
C TYR A 219 0.89 13.63 6.07
N PRO A 220 -0.13 13.00 6.68
CA PRO A 220 -0.31 13.12 8.12
C PRO A 220 0.83 12.42 8.85
N THR A 221 1.19 12.93 10.03
CA THR A 221 2.16 12.29 10.94
C THR A 221 1.52 11.19 11.79
N VAL A 222 0.19 11.14 11.86
CA VAL A 222 -0.57 10.12 12.58
C VAL A 222 -1.59 9.50 11.64
N TYR A 223 -1.55 8.18 11.50
CA TYR A 223 -2.54 7.41 10.76
C TYR A 223 -3.42 6.68 11.77
N ASN A 224 -4.73 6.86 11.63
CA ASN A 224 -5.73 6.16 12.41
C ASN A 224 -6.47 5.15 11.54
N TYR A 225 -6.96 4.10 12.17
CA TYR A 225 -7.85 3.12 11.57
C TYR A 225 -9.15 3.09 12.36
N VAL A 226 -10.28 2.92 11.67
CA VAL A 226 -11.59 2.77 12.29
C VAL A 226 -11.97 1.29 12.21
N ASP A 227 -12.20 0.67 13.37
CA ASP A 227 -12.58 -0.74 13.42
C ASP A 227 -14.04 -1.00 13.03
N LYS A 228 -14.48 -2.26 13.17
CA LYS A 228 -15.83 -2.68 12.80
C LYS A 228 -16.93 -2.09 13.69
N ASP A 229 -16.59 -1.64 14.90
CA ASP A 229 -17.52 -1.09 15.89
C ASP A 229 -17.51 0.45 15.88
N GLY A 230 -16.70 1.05 14.99
CA GLY A 230 -16.59 2.50 14.81
C GLY A 230 -15.52 3.15 15.69
N GLU A 231 -14.72 2.37 16.42
CA GLU A 231 -13.66 2.90 17.26
C GLU A 231 -12.43 3.27 16.43
N SER A 232 -11.92 4.49 16.66
CA SER A 232 -10.71 4.98 16.01
C SER A 232 -9.50 4.71 16.90
N PHE A 233 -8.49 4.05 16.35
CA PHE A 233 -7.22 3.83 17.03
C PHE A 233 -6.04 4.18 16.13
N ARG A 234 -4.95 4.59 16.76
CA ARG A 234 -3.70 4.91 16.07
C ARG A 234 -3.07 3.62 15.55
N ILE A 235 -2.95 3.48 14.24
CA ILE A 235 -2.26 2.34 13.60
C ILE A 235 -0.79 2.65 13.35
N MET A 236 -0.45 3.94 13.22
CA MET A 236 0.93 4.41 13.05
C MET A 236 1.10 5.86 13.44
N GLN A 237 2.30 6.18 13.91
CA GLN A 237 2.79 7.54 14.03
C GLN A 237 4.18 7.63 13.44
N LEU A 238 4.37 8.61 12.57
CA LEU A 238 5.68 8.98 12.04
C LEU A 238 6.32 9.93 13.05
N SER A 239 7.48 9.54 13.56
CA SER A 239 8.31 10.43 14.36
C SER A 239 8.92 11.48 13.43
N VAL A 240 8.55 12.75 13.63
CA VAL A 240 9.29 13.87 13.05
C VAL A 240 10.51 14.07 13.95
N ALA A 241 11.69 13.75 13.42
CA ALA A 241 12.97 14.09 14.02
C ALA A 241 13.40 15.48 13.55
#